data_AF-A0A2E4B2B3-F1
#
_entry.id   AF-A0A2E4B2B3-F1
#
_cell.length_a   1.000
_cell.length_b   1.000
_cell.length_c   1.000
_cell.angle_alpha   90.00
_cell.angle_beta   90.00
_cell.angle_gamma   90.00
#
_symmetry.space_group_name_H-M   'P 1'
#
loop_
_entity.id
_entity.type
_entity.pdbx_description
1 polymer ?
#
loop_
_entity_poly.entity_id
_entity_poly.type
_entity_poly.pdbx_seq_one_letter_code
_entity_poly.pdbx_strand_id
1 'polypeptide(L)'
;MIPVTKLEEMGLTFEHWMAACLQAEAKAVETEELLLVQRRAAEHGRWDLVYNLSLIAGLETSVLIDANGEIQIDWGSPGRVPLRPPVGMMAPFRLWVHTHPGFHAYWSSTDRNSLAVAQGILDRALVLGAPGVKESRNLVKEDSTKRLGVVGPLSSWSDQDIVSWDHWLDQNSKIKIEVTV
;
A
#
# COMPACT_ATOMS: atom_id res chain seq x y z
N MET A 1 -5.42 12.30 10.69
CA MET A 1 -4.56 12.24 9.49
C MET A 1 -3.10 12.21 9.92
N ILE A 2 -2.26 11.53 9.15
CA ILE A 2 -0.82 11.47 9.36
C ILE A 2 -0.19 12.77 8.83
N PRO A 3 0.85 13.34 9.47
CA PRO A 3 1.48 14.58 9.00
C PRO A 3 2.01 14.49 7.57
N VAL A 4 1.70 15.50 6.77
CA VAL A 4 2.15 15.59 5.37
C VAL A 4 3.44 16.40 5.33
N THR A 5 4.53 15.74 4.98
CA THR A 5 5.87 16.33 4.89
C THR A 5 6.57 15.87 3.62
N LYS A 6 7.62 16.58 3.20
CA LYS A 6 8.53 16.17 2.11
C LYS A 6 7.81 15.90 0.78
N LEU A 7 6.88 16.78 0.39
CA LEU A 7 6.15 16.63 -0.87
C LEU A 7 7.07 16.89 -2.08
N GLU A 8 7.97 17.85 -1.91
CA GLU A 8 8.97 18.29 -2.88
C GLU A 8 9.92 17.16 -3.30
N GLU A 9 10.23 16.21 -2.40
CA GLU A 9 11.06 15.04 -2.70
C GLU A 9 10.39 14.10 -3.72
N MET A 10 9.07 14.23 -3.92
CA MET A 10 8.29 13.47 -4.90
C MET A 10 7.90 14.31 -6.12
N GLY A 11 8.46 15.52 -6.25
CA GLY A 11 8.07 16.48 -7.29
C GLY A 11 6.65 17.03 -7.12
N LEU A 12 6.11 17.02 -5.90
CA LEU A 12 4.79 17.56 -5.58
C LEU A 12 4.90 18.89 -4.84
N THR A 13 3.90 19.75 -5.03
CA THR A 13 3.73 20.96 -4.23
C THR A 13 2.58 20.77 -3.24
N PHE A 14 2.47 21.68 -2.27
CA PHE A 14 1.32 21.71 -1.37
C PHE A 14 -0.01 21.92 -2.11
N GLU A 15 0.00 22.67 -3.22
CA GLU A 15 -1.19 22.87 -4.06
C GLU A 15 -1.66 21.56 -4.71
N HIS A 16 -0.74 20.73 -5.23
CA HIS A 16 -1.09 19.40 -5.73
C HIS A 16 -1.75 18.55 -4.62
N TRP A 17 -1.16 18.56 -3.42
CA TRP A 17 -1.71 17.82 -2.28
C TRP A 17 -3.10 18.32 -1.89
N MET A 18 -3.31 19.64 -1.83
CA MET A 18 -4.59 20.21 -1.48
C MET A 18 -5.66 19.91 -2.54
N ALA A 19 -5.31 20.01 -3.82
CA ALA A 19 -6.19 19.64 -4.92
C ALA A 19 -6.61 18.17 -4.82
N ALA A 20 -5.68 17.25 -4.58
CA ALA A 20 -5.99 15.84 -4.38
C ALA A 20 -6.89 15.60 -3.14
N CYS A 21 -6.66 16.32 -2.03
CA CYS A 21 -7.55 16.26 -0.85
C CYS A 21 -9.00 16.66 -1.19
N LEU A 22 -9.18 17.74 -1.95
CA LEU A 22 -10.50 18.22 -2.37
C LEU A 22 -11.20 17.20 -3.26
N GLN A 23 -10.48 16.59 -4.21
CA GLN A 23 -11.04 15.53 -5.06
C GLN A 23 -11.39 14.29 -4.24
N ALA A 24 -10.54 13.89 -3.28
CA ALA A 24 -10.80 12.77 -2.39
C ALA A 24 -12.06 13.01 -1.55
N GLU A 25 -12.22 14.19 -0.95
CA GLU A 25 -13.40 14.56 -0.15
C GLU A 25 -14.69 14.51 -0.98
N ALA A 26 -14.62 14.95 -2.24
CA ALA A 26 -15.71 14.83 -3.21
C ALA A 26 -15.92 13.41 -3.75
N LYS A 27 -15.09 12.44 -3.35
CA LYS A 27 -15.03 11.05 -3.87
C LYS A 27 -14.76 10.97 -5.38
N ALA A 28 -14.15 12.01 -5.95
CA ALA A 28 -13.70 12.08 -7.34
C ALA A 28 -12.30 11.44 -7.49
N VAL A 29 -12.20 10.14 -7.17
CA VAL A 29 -10.94 9.41 -7.00
C VAL A 29 -10.26 8.94 -8.30
N GLU A 30 -10.89 9.16 -9.45
CA GLU A 30 -10.34 8.84 -10.77
C GLU A 30 -9.79 10.07 -11.51
N THR A 31 -9.71 11.22 -10.83
CA THR A 31 -9.17 12.46 -11.41
C THR A 31 -7.66 12.39 -11.60
N GLU A 32 -7.16 13.06 -12.63
CA GLU A 32 -5.72 13.07 -12.96
C GLU A 32 -4.89 13.63 -11.81
N GLU A 33 -5.37 14.67 -11.14
CA GLU A 33 -4.69 15.32 -10.03
C GLU A 33 -4.52 14.39 -8.82
N LEU A 34 -5.58 13.67 -8.44
CA LEU A 34 -5.53 12.73 -7.32
C LEU A 34 -4.63 11.53 -7.66
N LEU A 35 -4.80 10.96 -8.85
CA LEU A 35 -4.01 9.83 -9.31
C LEU A 35 -2.53 10.20 -9.47
N LEU A 36 -2.20 11.43 -9.88
CA LEU A 36 -0.82 11.94 -9.91
C LEU A 36 -0.21 11.91 -8.51
N VAL A 37 -0.87 12.52 -7.52
CA VAL A 37 -0.36 12.58 -6.14
C VAL A 37 -0.19 11.18 -5.56
N GLN A 38 -1.19 10.31 -5.74
CA GLN A 38 -1.16 8.95 -5.23
C GLN A 38 -0.06 8.10 -5.89
N ARG A 39 0.13 8.24 -7.22
CA ARG A 39 1.21 7.57 -7.96
C ARG A 39 2.58 8.03 -7.48
N ARG A 40 2.81 9.34 -7.35
CA ARG A 40 4.07 9.88 -6.81
C ARG A 40 4.35 9.40 -5.40
N ALA A 41 3.32 9.34 -4.55
CA ALA A 41 3.46 8.78 -3.20
C ALA A 41 3.86 7.30 -3.25
N ALA A 42 3.21 6.49 -4.10
CA ALA A 42 3.53 5.07 -4.27
C ALA A 42 4.95 4.84 -4.81
N GLU A 43 5.40 5.62 -5.81
CA GLU A 43 6.76 5.58 -6.37
C GLU A 43 7.84 5.76 -5.28
N HIS A 44 7.54 6.57 -4.27
CA HIS A 44 8.48 6.91 -3.19
C HIS A 44 8.22 6.14 -1.89
N GLY A 45 7.32 5.14 -1.90
CA GLY A 45 6.96 4.37 -0.71
C GLY A 45 6.28 5.18 0.41
N ARG A 46 5.71 6.34 0.07
CA ARG A 46 4.99 7.23 0.98
C ARG A 46 3.56 6.75 1.21
N TRP A 47 3.45 5.55 1.78
CA TRP A 47 2.18 4.89 2.09
C TRP A 47 1.32 5.66 3.08
N ASP A 48 1.93 6.52 3.91
CA ASP A 48 1.23 7.47 4.77
C ASP A 48 0.33 8.44 3.96
N LEU A 49 0.82 8.92 2.81
CA LEU A 49 0.06 9.83 1.95
C LEU A 49 -1.04 9.09 1.18
N VAL A 50 -0.76 7.87 0.70
CA VAL A 50 -1.78 7.00 0.10
C VAL A 50 -2.90 6.70 1.09
N TYR A 51 -2.55 6.38 2.34
CA TYR A 51 -3.53 6.15 3.40
C TYR A 51 -4.33 7.41 3.73
N ASN A 52 -3.69 8.59 3.80
CA ASN A 52 -4.40 9.84 4.03
C ASN A 52 -5.47 10.12 2.95
N LEU A 53 -5.14 9.94 1.67
CA LEU A 53 -6.12 10.11 0.58
C LEU A 53 -7.30 9.13 0.73
N SER A 54 -7.02 7.88 1.05
CA SER A 54 -8.05 6.86 1.32
C SER A 54 -8.93 7.22 2.52
N LEU A 55 -8.33 7.73 3.59
CA LEU A 55 -9.03 8.18 4.79
C LEU A 55 -9.94 9.38 4.49
N ILE A 56 -9.47 10.37 3.74
CA ILE A 56 -10.25 11.55 3.34
C ILE A 56 -11.45 11.12 2.48
N ALA A 57 -11.22 10.25 1.49
CA ALA A 57 -12.29 9.77 0.61
C ALA A 57 -13.32 8.87 1.32
N GLY A 58 -12.92 8.22 2.43
CA GLY A 58 -13.69 7.16 3.06
C GLY A 58 -13.87 5.95 2.13
N LEU A 59 -12.90 5.73 1.23
CA LEU A 59 -12.88 4.66 0.23
C LEU A 59 -11.58 3.87 0.36
N GLU A 60 -11.65 2.57 0.08
CA GLU A 60 -10.45 1.75 -0.03
C GLU A 60 -9.76 2.03 -1.36
N THR A 61 -8.44 1.97 -1.35
CA THR A 61 -7.62 2.00 -2.55
C THR A 61 -6.63 0.85 -2.54
N SER A 62 -6.28 0.40 -3.73
CA SER A 62 -5.24 -0.58 -3.95
C SER A 62 -4.18 -0.04 -4.88
N VAL A 63 -2.93 -0.38 -4.59
CA VAL A 63 -1.78 -0.10 -5.46
C VAL A 63 -1.09 -1.42 -5.77
N LEU A 64 -0.92 -1.75 -7.04
CA LEU A 64 -0.14 -2.88 -7.50
C LEU A 64 1.11 -2.39 -8.23
N ILE A 65 2.27 -2.93 -7.87
CA ILE A 65 3.55 -2.66 -8.51
C ILE A 65 4.09 -3.94 -9.13
N ASP A 66 4.33 -3.92 -10.44
CA ASP A 66 4.80 -5.07 -11.19
C ASP A 66 6.33 -5.25 -11.16
N ALA A 67 6.83 -6.26 -11.90
CA ALA A 67 8.25 -6.54 -12.02
C ALA A 67 9.08 -5.44 -12.72
N ASN A 68 8.46 -4.56 -13.50
CA ASN A 68 9.10 -3.39 -14.13
C ASN A 68 9.00 -2.12 -13.27
N GLY A 69 8.19 -2.14 -12.22
CA GLY A 69 7.87 -0.95 -11.44
C GLY A 69 6.69 -0.16 -11.98
N GLU A 70 5.91 -0.72 -12.91
CA GLU A 70 4.65 -0.12 -13.34
C GLU A 70 3.64 -0.16 -12.19
N ILE A 71 2.99 0.99 -11.97
CA ILE A 71 2.04 1.18 -10.88
C ILE A 71 0.62 1.21 -11.43
N GLN A 72 -0.24 0.33 -10.93
CA GLN A 72 -1.68 0.40 -11.10
C GLN A 72 -2.34 0.77 -9.78
N ILE A 73 -3.40 1.58 -9.88
CA ILE A 73 -4.17 2.09 -8.75
C ILE A 73 -5.64 1.79 -9.01
N ASP A 74 -6.31 1.20 -8.02
CA ASP A 74 -7.76 0.97 -8.02
C ASP A 74 -8.40 1.61 -6.79
N TRP A 75 -9.67 1.97 -6.90
CA TRP A 75 -10.49 2.49 -5.82
C TRP A 75 -11.80 1.71 -5.69
N GLY A 76 -12.33 1.61 -4.47
CA GLY A 76 -13.63 0.99 -4.27
C GLY A 76 -14.17 1.13 -2.86
N SER A 77 -15.41 0.66 -2.70
CA SER A 77 -16.06 0.60 -1.39
C SER A 77 -15.42 -0.48 -0.49
N PRO A 78 -15.54 -0.36 0.84
CA PRO A 78 -14.97 -1.33 1.78
C PRO A 78 -15.23 -2.80 1.44
N GLY A 79 -14.16 -3.61 1.47
CA GLY A 79 -14.18 -5.04 1.17
C GLY A 79 -14.36 -5.41 -0.31
N ARG A 80 -14.28 -4.44 -1.24
CA ARG A 80 -14.50 -4.66 -2.69
C ARG A 80 -13.30 -4.41 -3.59
N VAL A 81 -12.12 -4.15 -3.04
CA VAL A 81 -10.90 -3.90 -3.83
C VAL A 81 -9.91 -5.07 -3.71
N PRO A 82 -10.16 -6.21 -4.38
CA PRO A 82 -9.21 -7.32 -4.39
C PRO A 82 -8.01 -6.99 -5.28
N LEU A 83 -6.93 -7.75 -5.14
CA LEU A 83 -5.83 -7.76 -6.11
C LEU A 83 -6.38 -8.09 -7.51
N ARG A 84 -6.27 -7.14 -8.44
CA ARG A 84 -6.68 -7.31 -9.85
C ARG A 84 -5.59 -6.78 -10.77
N PRO A 85 -4.66 -7.63 -11.21
CA PRO A 85 -3.70 -7.21 -12.21
C PRO A 85 -4.42 -6.92 -13.53
N PRO A 86 -4.35 -5.69 -14.09
CA PRO A 86 -4.80 -5.44 -15.45
C PRO A 86 -3.98 -6.23 -16.48
N VAL A 87 -4.55 -6.39 -17.67
CA VAL A 87 -3.84 -6.96 -18.81
C VAL A 87 -2.64 -6.08 -19.15
N GLY A 88 -1.45 -6.69 -19.22
CA GLY A 88 -0.21 -6.02 -19.63
C GLY A 88 0.85 -5.89 -18.53
N MET A 89 0.50 -6.05 -17.25
CA MET A 89 1.49 -5.99 -16.17
C MET A 89 2.38 -7.24 -16.11
N MET A 90 3.64 -7.06 -15.69
CA MET A 90 4.64 -8.12 -15.66
C MET A 90 4.76 -8.79 -14.29
N ALA A 91 4.47 -10.09 -14.23
CA ALA A 91 4.73 -10.92 -13.05
C ALA A 91 6.20 -11.42 -13.01
N PRO A 92 6.77 -11.75 -11.84
CA PRO A 92 6.17 -11.64 -10.50
C PRO A 92 6.02 -10.19 -10.03
N PHE A 93 4.87 -9.87 -9.43
CA PHE A 93 4.58 -8.56 -8.86
C PHE A 93 5.43 -8.30 -7.62
N ARG A 94 5.99 -7.09 -7.53
CA ARG A 94 6.87 -6.69 -6.42
C ARG A 94 6.11 -6.35 -5.15
N LEU A 95 4.95 -5.71 -5.28
CA LEU A 95 4.22 -5.20 -4.14
C LEU A 95 2.74 -4.98 -4.45
N TRP A 96 1.88 -5.39 -3.52
CA TRP A 96 0.48 -5.00 -3.47
C TRP A 96 0.22 -4.23 -2.18
N VAL A 97 -0.43 -3.08 -2.26
CA VAL A 97 -0.84 -2.28 -1.11
C VAL A 97 -2.36 -2.12 -1.14
N HIS A 98 -2.98 -2.23 0.02
CA HIS A 98 -4.41 -2.05 0.22
C HIS A 98 -4.66 -1.18 1.46
N THR A 99 -5.77 -0.43 1.50
CA THR A 99 -6.12 0.42 2.63
C THR A 99 -7.42 0.01 3.30
N HIS A 100 -7.47 0.14 4.63
CA HIS A 100 -8.67 0.09 5.46
C HIS A 100 -8.88 1.46 6.13
N PRO A 101 -9.53 2.43 5.46
CA PRO A 101 -9.63 3.81 5.96
C PRO A 101 -10.43 3.86 7.28
N GLY A 102 -9.77 4.31 8.35
CA GLY A 102 -10.37 4.46 9.67
C GLY A 102 -10.47 3.17 10.50
N PHE A 103 -10.01 2.03 9.97
CA PHE A 103 -10.02 0.74 10.68
C PHE A 103 -8.60 0.23 10.94
N HIS A 104 -8.49 -0.85 11.70
CA HIS A 104 -7.20 -1.52 11.91
C HIS A 104 -6.61 -2.06 10.60
N ALA A 105 -5.28 -2.11 10.53
CA ALA A 105 -4.57 -2.85 9.49
C ALA A 105 -4.64 -4.36 9.80
N TYR A 106 -5.48 -5.11 9.08
CA TYR A 106 -5.63 -6.55 9.24
C TYR A 106 -5.85 -7.21 7.87
N TRP A 107 -5.56 -8.50 7.76
CA TRP A 107 -5.85 -9.26 6.54
C TRP A 107 -7.30 -9.75 6.56
N SER A 108 -8.20 -9.09 5.84
CA SER A 108 -9.60 -9.48 5.69
C SER A 108 -9.74 -10.81 4.94
N SER A 109 -10.95 -11.38 4.89
CA SER A 109 -11.21 -12.56 4.07
C SER A 109 -10.91 -12.30 2.58
N THR A 110 -11.25 -11.11 2.07
CA THR A 110 -10.96 -10.68 0.69
C THR A 110 -9.45 -10.58 0.45
N ASP A 111 -8.69 -10.02 1.40
CA ASP A 111 -7.24 -9.92 1.25
C ASP A 111 -6.58 -11.29 1.30
N ARG A 112 -6.98 -12.12 2.27
CA ARG A 112 -6.46 -13.49 2.40
C ARG A 112 -6.75 -14.32 1.16
N ASN A 113 -7.92 -14.17 0.55
CA ASN A 113 -8.21 -14.83 -0.73
C ASN A 113 -7.31 -14.31 -1.86
N SER A 114 -7.09 -12.99 -1.93
CA SER A 114 -6.19 -12.36 -2.91
C SER A 114 -4.76 -12.87 -2.77
N LEU A 115 -4.23 -12.93 -1.55
CA LEU A 115 -2.88 -13.46 -1.26
C LEU A 115 -2.75 -14.96 -1.56
N ALA A 116 -3.81 -15.74 -1.30
CA ALA A 116 -3.82 -17.16 -1.62
C ALA A 116 -3.72 -17.40 -3.13
N VAL A 117 -4.44 -16.62 -3.93
CA VAL A 117 -4.38 -16.67 -5.41
C VAL A 117 -3.04 -16.15 -5.93
N ALA A 118 -2.46 -15.14 -5.28
CA ALA A 118 -1.21 -14.52 -5.70
C ALA A 118 0.05 -15.27 -5.21
N GLN A 119 -0.10 -16.46 -4.63
CA GLN A 119 1.04 -17.24 -4.16
C GLN A 119 2.03 -17.53 -5.31
N GLY A 120 3.30 -17.18 -5.12
CA GLY A 120 4.37 -17.42 -6.09
C GLY A 120 4.46 -16.38 -7.22
N ILE A 121 3.50 -15.44 -7.29
CA ILE A 121 3.52 -14.35 -8.28
C ILE A 121 3.50 -12.96 -7.64
N LEU A 122 3.43 -12.86 -6.31
CA LEU A 122 3.51 -11.60 -5.56
C LEU A 122 4.54 -11.75 -4.43
N ASP A 123 5.52 -10.85 -4.38
CA ASP A 123 6.62 -10.91 -3.41
C ASP A 123 6.20 -10.49 -2.01
N ARG A 124 5.44 -9.40 -1.90
CA ARG A 124 4.93 -8.89 -0.63
C ARG A 124 3.65 -8.07 -0.78
N ALA A 125 2.94 -7.94 0.32
CA ALA A 125 1.72 -7.16 0.43
C ALA A 125 1.70 -6.31 1.70
N LEU A 126 1.03 -5.16 1.63
CA LEU A 126 0.79 -4.26 2.75
C LEU A 126 -0.72 -4.00 2.92
N VAL A 127 -1.20 -3.97 4.16
CA VAL A 127 -2.47 -3.36 4.51
C VAL A 127 -2.20 -2.12 5.36
N LEU A 128 -2.75 -0.99 4.95
CA LEU A 128 -2.64 0.30 5.62
C LEU A 128 -3.91 0.54 6.42
N GLY A 129 -3.80 0.83 7.71
CA GLY A 129 -4.93 1.14 8.57
C GLY A 129 -4.63 2.30 9.50
N ALA A 130 -5.60 2.67 10.34
CA ALA A 130 -5.46 3.72 11.34
C ALA A 130 -4.21 3.58 12.24
N PRO A 131 -3.86 2.38 12.77
CA PRO A 131 -2.68 2.25 13.62
C PRO A 131 -1.36 2.28 12.86
N GLY A 132 -1.33 1.96 11.56
CA GLY A 132 -0.08 1.80 10.82
C GLY A 132 -0.17 0.83 9.65
N VAL A 133 0.98 0.22 9.35
CA VAL A 133 1.20 -0.68 8.21
C VAL A 133 1.34 -2.12 8.71
N LYS A 134 0.59 -3.05 8.13
CA LYS A 134 0.78 -4.49 8.33
C LYS A 134 1.37 -5.11 7.07
N GLU A 135 2.48 -5.83 7.19
CA GLU A 135 3.16 -6.47 6.06
C GLU A 135 2.97 -7.98 6.05
N SER A 136 2.89 -8.53 4.84
CA SER A 136 3.02 -9.95 4.57
C SER A 136 4.01 -10.16 3.43
N ARG A 137 4.96 -11.07 3.59
CA ARG A 137 5.94 -11.45 2.57
C ARG A 137 5.70 -12.88 2.15
N ASN A 138 5.86 -13.15 0.88
CA ASN A 138 5.88 -14.50 0.35
C ASN A 138 7.25 -15.11 0.68
N LEU A 139 7.27 -15.96 1.70
CA LEU A 139 8.45 -16.61 2.22
C LEU A 139 8.61 -17.96 1.51
N VAL A 140 9.56 -18.01 0.57
CA VAL A 140 9.94 -19.23 -0.16
C VAL A 140 10.63 -20.25 0.75
N LYS A 141 11.10 -19.84 1.94
CA LYS A 141 11.79 -20.72 2.91
C LYS A 141 11.02 -20.83 4.22
N GLU A 142 11.11 -22.01 4.83
CA GLU A 142 10.67 -22.24 6.20
C GLU A 142 11.57 -21.46 7.15
N ASP A 143 10.93 -20.69 8.02
CA ASP A 143 11.55 -19.96 9.12
C ASP A 143 10.59 -19.98 10.32
N SER A 144 10.99 -19.38 11.44
CA SER A 144 10.14 -19.28 12.63
C SER A 144 9.08 -18.16 12.54
N THR A 145 8.89 -17.54 11.37
CA THR A 145 7.97 -16.42 11.21
C THR A 145 6.53 -16.92 11.26
N LYS A 146 5.70 -16.24 12.05
CA LYS A 146 4.26 -16.48 12.12
C LYS A 146 3.66 -16.41 10.71
N ARG A 147 2.75 -17.33 10.37
CA ARG A 147 2.15 -17.44 9.04
C ARG A 147 0.68 -17.04 9.03
N LEU A 148 0.17 -16.58 7.89
CA LEU A 148 -1.25 -16.26 7.73
C LEU A 148 -2.14 -17.49 7.77
N GLY A 149 -1.64 -18.65 7.35
CA GLY A 149 -2.32 -19.94 7.41
C GLY A 149 -1.40 -21.04 7.92
N VAL A 150 -2.00 -22.08 8.51
CA VAL A 150 -1.27 -23.28 8.95
C VAL A 150 -0.96 -24.19 7.76
N VAL A 151 -1.86 -24.24 6.77
CA VAL A 151 -1.75 -25.07 5.56
C VAL A 151 -2.23 -24.29 4.33
N GLY A 152 -1.92 -24.82 3.14
CA GLY A 152 -2.34 -24.25 1.86
C GLY A 152 -1.60 -22.96 1.49
N PRO A 153 -2.09 -22.20 0.50
CA PRO A 153 -1.35 -21.06 -0.04
C PRO A 153 -0.92 -20.00 0.98
N LEU A 154 -1.73 -19.81 2.03
CA LEU A 154 -1.47 -18.83 3.09
C LEU A 154 -0.35 -19.23 4.06
N SER A 155 0.13 -20.47 4.06
CA SER A 155 1.30 -20.86 4.88
C SER A 155 2.62 -20.31 4.33
N SER A 156 2.66 -19.94 3.05
CA SER A 156 3.81 -19.25 2.45
C SER A 156 3.89 -17.76 2.82
N TRP A 157 2.86 -17.20 3.45
CA TRP A 157 2.77 -15.77 3.74
C TRP A 157 3.05 -15.46 5.21
N SER A 158 3.97 -14.53 5.48
CA SER A 158 4.24 -14.06 6.85
C SER A 158 3.06 -13.28 7.43
N ASP A 159 2.82 -13.37 8.73
CA ASP A 159 1.87 -12.55 9.48
C ASP A 159 2.64 -11.61 10.43
N GLN A 160 3.23 -10.55 9.88
CA GLN A 160 4.03 -9.61 10.67
C GLN A 160 3.14 -8.71 11.53
N ASP A 161 3.69 -8.19 12.62
CA ASP A 161 3.01 -7.20 13.45
C ASP A 161 2.85 -5.86 12.73
N ILE A 162 1.95 -5.03 13.25
CA ILE A 162 1.72 -3.68 12.71
C ILE A 162 2.89 -2.78 13.09
N VAL A 163 3.49 -2.13 12.10
CA VAL A 163 4.42 -1.01 12.31
C VAL A 163 3.60 0.26 12.41
N SER A 164 3.69 0.98 13.53
CA SER A 164 2.93 2.22 13.72
C SER A 164 3.35 3.30 12.71
N TRP A 165 2.46 4.24 12.41
CA TRP A 165 2.80 5.35 11.50
C TRP A 165 4.01 6.16 11.96
N ASP A 166 4.14 6.42 13.25
CA ASP A 166 5.29 7.13 13.81
C ASP A 166 6.60 6.35 13.53
N HIS A 167 6.60 5.04 13.80
CA HIS A 167 7.77 4.20 13.53
C HIS A 167 8.05 4.08 12.02
N TRP A 168 7.01 4.02 11.19
CA TRP A 168 7.12 3.97 9.73
C TRP A 168 7.80 5.22 9.17
N LEU A 169 7.43 6.40 9.66
CA LEU A 169 7.99 7.68 9.25
C LEU A 169 9.45 7.84 9.72
N ASP A 170 9.77 7.35 10.92
CA ASP A 170 11.14 7.32 11.43
C ASP A 170 12.06 6.44 10.59
N GLN A 171 11.59 5.25 10.19
CA GLN A 171 12.35 4.33 9.34
C GLN A 171 12.61 4.93 7.95
N ASN A 172 11.59 5.51 7.31
CA ASN A 172 11.76 6.17 6.01
C ASN A 172 12.67 7.39 6.07
N SER A 173 12.75 8.07 7.22
CA SER A 173 13.69 9.18 7.42
C SER A 173 15.14 8.72 7.57
N LYS A 174 15.37 7.49 8.07
CA LYS A 174 16.71 6.91 8.25
C LYS A 174 17.28 6.27 6.98
N ILE A 175 16.44 5.68 6.13
CA ILE A 175 16.87 5.06 4.86
C ILE A 175 17.52 6.08 3.89
N LYS A 176 17.28 7.38 4.07
CA LYS A 176 17.91 8.45 3.27
C LYS A 176 19.28 8.93 3.80
N ILE A 177 19.78 8.40 4.92
CA ILE A 177 21.09 8.74 5.49
C ILE A 177 22.07 7.57 5.29
N GLU A 178 22.26 7.14 4.05
CA GLU A 178 23.49 6.46 3.63
C GLU A 178 24.07 7.21 2.44
N VAL A 179 24.66 8.38 2.73
CA VAL A 179 25.66 8.97 1.84
C VAL A 179 26.94 8.18 2.08
N THR A 180 27.25 7.25 1.18
CA THR A 180 28.62 6.72 1.12
C THR A 180 29.41 7.62 0.18
N VAL A 181 30.44 8.23 0.77
CA VAL A 181 31.43 9.17 0.23
C VAL A 181 32.18 8.59 -0.96
#